data_AF-A0A257K9G0-F1
#
_entry.id   AF-A0A257K9G0-F1
#
_cell.length_a   1.000
_cell.length_b   1.000
_cell.length_c   1.000
_cell.angle_alpha   90.00
_cell.angle_beta   90.00
_cell.angle_gamma   90.00
#
_symmetry.space_group_name_H-M   'P 1'
#
loop_
_entity.id
_entity.type
_entity.pdbx_description
1 polymer ?
#
loop_
_entity_poly.entity_id
_entity_poly.type
_entity_poly.pdbx_seq_one_letter_code
_entity_poly.pdbx_strand_id
1 'polypeptide(L)'
;MLNPNNFTNRFNTIADNGLPLVLNVKFHGIHETNGDDNYNINEERFLKVIASLNINFNQFNIFFKYRGYGIINNSEYVGYSPDMNLINTLVGLSTQQGDYSENAINIFINNSGTISYGNNNILMSTTIEDAVAGLGISPFYDYHVCNIMGHTLGLLEINEGVGSSPVPVTNNVPACIGAPFMSKAYFTNNPAATYQPENVTRDPSDTINYNADIAGDMVVDTQAFFQQAYTNYCGNNLLYFQQHPEVVDKVGIMYNCTAAESHNYMVHWYYNGKPNSFTPGQGARMRQFIINPLGEIN
;
A
#
# COMPACT_ATOMS: atom_id res chain seq x y z
N MET A 1 10.98 -20.82 9.06
CA MET A 1 10.76 -19.36 9.19
C MET A 1 10.67 -18.77 7.81
N LEU A 2 9.75 -17.83 7.61
CA LEU A 2 9.24 -17.46 6.29
C LEU A 2 10.18 -16.44 5.64
N ASN A 3 10.75 -16.80 4.48
CA ASN A 3 11.57 -15.92 3.64
C ASN A 3 10.73 -15.46 2.45
N PRO A 4 10.42 -14.16 2.31
CA PRO A 4 9.51 -13.65 1.32
C PRO A 4 10.05 -13.31 -0.05
N ASN A 5 11.29 -13.72 -0.31
CA ASN A 5 11.99 -13.35 -1.54
C ASN A 5 11.67 -14.26 -2.74
N ASN A 6 10.71 -15.20 -2.61
CA ASN A 6 10.42 -16.23 -3.62
C ASN A 6 8.92 -16.40 -3.94
N PHE A 7 8.10 -15.36 -3.77
CA PHE A 7 6.65 -15.51 -3.85
C PHE A 7 6.09 -15.45 -5.29
N THR A 8 5.35 -16.49 -5.66
CA THR A 8 4.53 -16.48 -6.88
C THR A 8 3.07 -16.28 -6.52
N ASN A 9 2.39 -15.44 -7.30
CA ASN A 9 1.04 -14.91 -7.08
C ASN A 9 -0.10 -15.95 -7.20
N ARG A 10 0.14 -17.24 -6.92
CA ARG A 10 -0.88 -18.28 -7.09
C ARG A 10 -1.54 -18.63 -5.76
N PHE A 11 -2.87 -18.63 -5.78
CA PHE A 11 -3.75 -19.10 -4.71
C PHE A 11 -3.38 -20.54 -4.33
N ASN A 12 -2.65 -20.71 -3.24
CA ASN A 12 -2.58 -22.01 -2.58
C ASN A 12 -3.81 -22.18 -1.69
N THR A 13 -4.40 -23.36 -1.77
CA THR A 13 -5.61 -23.78 -1.06
C THR A 13 -5.35 -24.13 0.41
N ILE A 14 -4.31 -23.59 1.05
CA ILE A 14 -4.08 -23.84 2.47
C ILE A 14 -5.26 -23.22 3.24
N ALA A 15 -6.05 -24.09 3.86
CA ALA A 15 -7.17 -23.69 4.69
C ALA A 15 -6.64 -22.90 5.89
N ASP A 16 -6.99 -21.62 5.94
CA ASP A 16 -6.80 -20.80 7.12
C ASP A 16 -7.72 -21.32 8.23
N ASN A 17 -7.11 -21.71 9.35
CA ASN A 17 -7.82 -22.24 10.52
C ASN A 17 -8.36 -21.13 11.43
N GLY A 18 -8.19 -19.86 11.06
CA GLY A 18 -8.65 -18.70 11.81
C GLY A 18 -7.87 -18.43 13.09
N LEU A 19 -6.77 -19.15 13.35
CA LEU A 19 -5.97 -18.94 14.56
C LEU A 19 -5.27 -17.57 14.54
N PRO A 20 -5.05 -16.96 15.72
CA PRO A 20 -4.25 -15.74 15.83
C PRO A 20 -2.86 -15.87 15.19
N LEU A 21 -2.53 -14.93 14.30
CA LEU A 21 -1.21 -14.78 13.69
C LEU A 21 -0.49 -13.62 14.39
N VAL A 22 0.69 -13.87 14.95
CA VAL A 22 1.47 -12.84 15.66
C VAL A 22 2.77 -12.57 14.91
N LEU A 23 2.91 -11.36 14.38
CA LEU A 23 4.07 -10.90 13.62
C LEU A 23 4.97 -10.06 14.52
N ASN A 24 6.22 -10.45 14.63
CA ASN A 24 7.23 -9.65 15.32
C ASN A 24 7.61 -8.43 14.47
N VAL A 25 7.76 -7.27 15.08
CA VAL A 25 8.19 -6.03 14.42
C VAL A 25 9.37 -5.43 15.17
N LYS A 26 10.45 -5.11 14.45
CA LYS A 26 11.60 -4.34 14.96
C LYS A 26 11.77 -3.07 14.14
N PHE A 27 12.03 -1.95 14.82
CA PHE A 27 12.24 -0.66 14.18
C PHE A 27 13.73 -0.32 14.09
N HIS A 28 14.10 0.48 13.10
CA HIS A 28 15.47 0.97 12.91
C HIS A 28 15.40 2.47 12.61
N GLY A 29 15.81 3.29 13.57
CA GLY A 29 15.90 4.74 13.38
C GLY A 29 17.22 5.11 12.71
N ILE A 30 17.17 6.01 11.72
CA ILE A 30 18.38 6.51 11.06
C ILE A 30 18.68 7.91 11.58
N HIS A 31 19.81 8.04 12.27
CA HIS A 31 20.29 9.28 12.86
C HIS A 31 21.46 9.84 12.06
N GLU A 32 21.79 11.10 12.32
CA GLU A 32 23.03 11.68 11.83
C GLU A 32 24.24 10.91 12.36
N THR A 33 25.37 10.97 11.65
CA THR A 33 26.60 10.26 12.04
C THR A 33 27.11 10.68 13.42
N ASN A 34 26.82 11.91 13.86
CA ASN A 34 27.15 12.41 15.20
C ASN A 34 26.19 11.91 16.30
N GLY A 35 25.19 11.11 15.94
CA GLY A 35 24.15 10.59 16.83
C GLY A 35 22.97 11.54 17.03
N ASP A 36 22.97 12.71 16.39
CA ASP A 36 21.86 13.66 16.51
C ASP A 36 20.59 13.07 15.92
N ASP A 37 19.55 13.18 16.72
CA ASP A 37 18.19 12.81 16.37
C ASP A 37 17.38 14.08 16.14
N ASN A 38 17.52 14.65 14.94
CA ASN A 38 16.76 15.82 14.50
C ASN A 38 15.24 15.57 14.50
N TYR A 39 14.81 14.34 14.77
CA TYR A 39 13.50 13.80 14.46
C TYR A 39 12.78 13.20 15.66
N ASN A 40 13.44 13.12 16.81
CA ASN A 40 12.92 12.56 18.06
C ASN A 40 12.34 11.15 17.84
N ILE A 41 13.09 10.31 17.14
CA ILE A 41 12.82 8.88 16.97
C ILE A 41 12.99 8.20 18.34
N ASN A 42 11.87 7.79 18.93
CA ASN A 42 11.87 7.15 20.23
C ASN A 42 10.85 6.01 20.32
N GLU A 43 11.01 5.19 21.36
CA GLU A 43 10.18 4.01 21.61
C GLU A 43 8.68 4.32 21.71
N GLU A 44 8.31 5.45 22.32
CA GLU A 44 6.90 5.85 22.46
C GLU A 44 6.21 5.96 21.09
N ARG A 45 6.92 6.50 20.08
CA ARG A 45 6.40 6.60 18.71
C ARG A 45 6.21 5.24 18.07
N PHE A 46 7.17 4.34 18.24
CA PHE A 46 7.05 2.97 17.72
C PHE A 46 5.89 2.21 18.35
N LEU A 47 5.64 2.41 19.64
CA LEU A 47 4.48 1.81 20.32
C LEU A 47 3.14 2.34 19.76
N LYS A 48 3.07 3.60 19.34
CA LYS A 48 1.88 4.16 18.66
C LYS A 48 1.64 3.49 17.30
N VAL A 49 2.70 3.24 16.52
CA VAL A 49 2.61 2.47 15.26
C VAL A 49 2.06 1.08 15.53
N ILE A 50 2.60 0.38 16.52
CA ILE A 50 2.17 -0.97 16.89
C ILE A 50 0.71 -0.97 17.36
N ALA A 51 0.28 0.05 18.11
CA ALA A 51 -1.12 0.20 18.50
C ALA A 51 -2.03 0.39 17.28
N SER A 52 -1.68 1.28 16.35
CA SER A 52 -2.44 1.53 15.12
C SER A 52 -2.57 0.27 14.25
N LEU A 53 -1.47 -0.46 14.05
CA LEU A 53 -1.48 -1.75 13.36
C LEU A 53 -2.40 -2.76 14.06
N ASN A 54 -2.32 -2.89 15.39
CA ASN A 54 -3.21 -3.82 16.09
C ASN A 54 -4.68 -3.39 16.05
N ILE A 55 -5.00 -2.09 16.08
CA ILE A 55 -6.39 -1.60 15.93
C ILE A 55 -6.97 -2.01 14.59
N ASN A 56 -6.20 -1.87 13.50
CA ASN A 56 -6.72 -2.04 12.15
C ASN A 56 -6.71 -3.49 11.65
N PHE A 57 -5.80 -4.34 12.17
CA PHE A 57 -5.60 -5.70 11.67
C PHE A 57 -6.12 -6.80 12.62
N ASN A 58 -6.42 -6.49 13.89
CA ASN A 58 -6.90 -7.50 14.85
C ASN A 58 -8.26 -8.12 14.46
N GLN A 59 -9.09 -7.39 13.72
CA GLN A 59 -10.36 -7.87 13.15
C GLN A 59 -10.15 -9.06 12.20
N PHE A 60 -8.93 -9.25 11.71
CA PHE A 60 -8.51 -10.38 10.88
C PHE A 60 -7.65 -11.39 11.66
N ASN A 61 -7.65 -11.36 13.00
CA ASN A 61 -6.79 -12.20 13.83
C ASN A 61 -5.29 -12.08 13.48
N ILE A 62 -4.84 -10.91 13.02
CA ILE A 62 -3.43 -10.57 12.78
C ILE A 62 -3.00 -9.57 13.86
N PHE A 63 -1.91 -9.87 14.55
CA PHE A 63 -1.40 -9.11 15.68
C PHE A 63 0.06 -8.76 15.48
N PHE A 64 0.46 -7.58 15.94
CA PHE A 64 1.83 -7.09 15.82
C PHE A 64 2.48 -6.98 17.20
N LYS A 65 3.64 -7.61 17.35
CA LYS A 65 4.42 -7.63 18.59
C LYS A 65 5.70 -6.83 18.43
N TYR A 66 5.81 -5.76 19.21
CA TYR A 66 7.03 -4.96 19.31
C TYR A 66 8.22 -5.78 19.84
N ARG A 67 9.39 -5.66 19.20
CA ARG A 67 10.63 -6.36 19.57
C ARG A 67 11.79 -5.41 19.86
N GLY A 68 11.50 -4.13 20.10
CA GLY A 68 12.51 -3.09 20.32
C GLY A 68 12.83 -2.32 19.05
N TYR A 69 13.89 -1.52 19.14
CA TYR A 69 14.42 -0.74 18.03
C TYR A 69 15.95 -0.68 18.09
N GLY A 70 16.57 -0.44 16.93
CA GLY A 70 18.00 -0.12 16.79
C GLY A 70 18.19 1.27 16.20
N ILE A 71 19.41 1.81 16.29
CA ILE A 71 19.80 3.10 15.73
C ILE A 71 20.97 2.93 14.77
N ILE A 72 20.80 3.45 13.55
CA ILE A 72 21.84 3.50 12.52
C ILE A 72 22.30 4.96 12.41
N ASN A 73 23.51 5.25 12.90
CA ASN A 73 24.12 6.59 12.75
C ASN A 73 24.78 6.70 11.38
N ASN A 74 24.11 7.32 10.42
CA ASN A 74 24.67 7.56 9.09
C ASN A 74 23.99 8.75 8.38
N SER A 75 24.68 9.90 8.41
CA SER A 75 24.27 11.15 7.74
C SER A 75 24.08 11.04 6.23
N GLU A 76 24.64 10.02 5.56
CA GLU A 76 24.40 9.81 4.11
C GLU A 76 22.94 9.41 3.83
N TYR A 77 22.30 8.75 4.81
CA TYR A 77 20.97 8.15 4.63
C TYR A 77 19.86 8.91 5.37
N VAL A 78 20.21 9.72 6.37
CA VAL A 78 20.10 11.20 6.34
C VAL A 78 19.18 11.89 5.31
N GLY A 79 17.90 11.52 5.17
CA GLY A 79 17.00 12.24 4.23
C GLY A 79 17.17 11.82 2.76
N TYR A 80 17.73 10.65 2.50
CA TYR A 80 17.86 10.07 1.16
C TYR A 80 16.51 9.52 0.65
N SER A 81 16.07 9.95 -0.53
CA SER A 81 14.86 9.41 -1.18
C SER A 81 14.98 7.90 -1.33
N PRO A 82 14.00 7.10 -0.89
CA PRO A 82 14.14 5.67 -0.88
C PRO A 82 14.28 5.14 -2.30
N ASP A 83 15.16 4.17 -2.44
CA ASP A 83 15.13 3.21 -3.51
C ASP A 83 15.40 1.82 -2.93
N MET A 84 15.26 0.79 -3.75
CA MET A 84 15.54 -0.58 -3.32
C MET A 84 17.01 -0.77 -2.90
N ASN A 85 17.93 0.05 -3.39
CA ASN A 85 19.34 -0.03 -3.00
C ASN A 85 19.52 0.46 -1.56
N LEU A 86 18.83 1.52 -1.16
CA LEU A 86 18.86 2.04 0.20
C LEU A 86 18.36 0.99 1.19
N ILE A 87 17.25 0.30 0.90
CA ILE A 87 16.73 -0.76 1.78
C ILE A 87 17.80 -1.83 2.02
N ASN A 88 18.42 -2.34 0.96
CA ASN A 88 19.45 -3.36 1.06
C ASN A 88 20.68 -2.86 1.86
N THR A 89 21.07 -1.61 1.65
CA THR A 89 22.15 -0.97 2.40
C THR A 89 21.83 -0.88 3.89
N LEU A 90 20.62 -0.45 4.25
CA LEU A 90 20.19 -0.33 5.64
C LEU A 90 20.08 -1.69 6.35
N VAL A 91 19.61 -2.72 5.63
CA VAL A 91 19.65 -4.11 6.11
C VAL A 91 21.10 -4.54 6.38
N GLY A 92 22.01 -4.26 5.45
CA GLY A 92 23.45 -4.55 5.62
C GLY A 92 24.04 -3.88 6.85
N LEU A 93 23.77 -2.58 7.04
CA LEU A 93 24.25 -1.80 8.20
C LEU A 93 23.68 -2.34 9.51
N SER A 94 22.37 -2.58 9.58
CA SER A 94 21.71 -3.14 10.77
C SER A 94 22.23 -4.53 11.12
N THR A 95 22.53 -5.35 10.10
CA THR A 95 23.10 -6.69 10.29
C THR A 95 24.53 -6.60 10.84
N GLN A 96 25.37 -5.72 10.31
CA GLN A 96 26.75 -5.51 10.79
C GLN A 96 26.79 -5.03 12.24
N GLN A 97 25.80 -4.25 12.67
CA GLN A 97 25.64 -3.79 14.05
C GLN A 97 25.09 -4.87 15.00
N GLY A 98 24.65 -6.02 14.46
CA GLY A 98 23.98 -7.07 15.25
C GLY A 98 22.56 -6.70 15.67
N ASP A 99 21.97 -5.68 15.05
CA ASP A 99 20.65 -5.16 15.38
C ASP A 99 19.54 -5.67 14.46
N TYR A 100 19.87 -6.18 13.27
CA TYR A 100 18.87 -6.77 12.38
C TYR A 100 18.21 -8.00 13.01
N SER A 101 16.88 -8.12 12.86
CA SER A 101 16.14 -9.26 13.38
C SER A 101 15.57 -10.10 12.24
N GLU A 102 16.17 -11.25 11.98
CA GLU A 102 15.71 -12.20 10.94
C GLU A 102 14.29 -12.74 11.20
N ASN A 103 13.83 -12.65 12.45
CA ASN A 103 12.55 -13.20 12.90
C ASN A 103 11.50 -12.11 13.14
N ALA A 104 11.65 -10.96 12.48
CA ALA A 104 10.75 -9.83 12.56
C ALA A 104 10.63 -9.12 11.21
N ILE A 105 9.52 -8.40 11.02
CA ILE A 105 9.40 -7.35 10.01
C ILE A 105 10.28 -6.19 10.48
N ASN A 106 11.28 -5.83 9.68
CA ASN A 106 12.18 -4.73 9.99
C ASN A 106 11.68 -3.45 9.31
N ILE A 107 11.37 -2.44 10.12
CA ILE A 107 10.86 -1.15 9.66
C ILE A 107 11.96 -0.10 9.84
N PHE A 108 12.49 0.40 8.74
CA PHE A 108 13.50 1.45 8.73
C PHE A 108 12.82 2.82 8.62
N ILE A 109 13.19 3.74 9.49
CA ILE A 109 12.64 5.10 9.56
C ILE A 109 13.73 6.09 9.15
N ASN A 110 13.52 6.76 8.00
CA ASN A 110 14.39 7.84 7.52
C ASN A 110 13.61 9.14 7.29
N ASN A 111 14.36 10.19 6.93
CA ASN A 111 13.89 11.58 6.91
C ASN A 111 13.60 12.13 5.49
N SER A 112 13.34 11.29 4.49
CA SER A 112 13.29 11.77 3.10
C SER A 112 11.93 12.24 2.57
N GLY A 113 10.83 12.05 3.30
CA GLY A 113 9.49 12.40 2.77
C GLY A 113 8.80 11.41 1.87
N THR A 114 9.37 10.22 1.71
CA THR A 114 9.08 9.36 0.55
C THR A 114 9.08 7.89 0.95
N ILE A 115 7.93 7.23 0.93
CA ILE A 115 7.78 5.85 1.39
C ILE A 115 8.25 4.86 0.32
N SER A 116 8.91 3.76 0.70
CA SER A 116 9.20 2.63 -0.19
C SER A 116 9.10 1.29 0.54
N TYR A 117 8.69 0.25 -0.18
CA TYR A 117 8.57 -1.10 0.36
C TYR A 117 9.37 -2.08 -0.50
N GLY A 118 10.01 -3.04 0.17
CA GLY A 118 10.76 -4.11 -0.47
C GLY A 118 10.64 -5.42 0.31
N ASN A 119 11.21 -6.46 -0.26
CA ASN A 119 11.32 -7.82 0.27
C ASN A 119 11.55 -7.90 1.80
N ASN A 120 10.46 -8.02 2.57
CA ASN A 120 10.43 -8.09 4.04
C ASN A 120 10.86 -6.85 4.83
N ASN A 121 11.23 -5.79 4.12
CA ASN A 121 11.80 -4.60 4.71
C ASN A 121 10.94 -3.43 4.28
N ILE A 122 10.37 -2.77 5.29
CA ILE A 122 9.59 -1.59 5.07
C ILE A 122 10.51 -0.40 5.29
N LEU A 123 10.69 0.42 4.27
CA LEU A 123 11.33 1.72 4.43
C LEU A 123 10.23 2.78 4.49
N MET A 124 9.83 3.09 5.72
CA MET A 124 8.96 4.22 5.93
C MET A 124 9.83 5.47 6.01
N SER A 125 9.75 6.30 4.99
CA SER A 125 10.24 7.65 5.12
C SER A 125 9.14 8.54 5.61
N THR A 126 9.50 9.41 6.53
CA THR A 126 8.63 10.49 6.98
C THR A 126 9.31 11.80 6.63
N THR A 127 8.67 12.67 5.84
CA THR A 127 8.99 14.10 5.92
C THR A 127 8.35 14.52 7.21
N ILE A 128 9.20 14.84 8.16
CA ILE A 128 8.77 15.03 9.52
C ILE A 128 7.97 16.32 9.71
N GLU A 129 7.93 17.25 8.76
CA GLU A 129 6.97 18.35 8.88
C GLU A 129 5.50 17.87 8.89
N ASP A 130 5.15 16.75 8.23
CA ASP A 130 3.82 16.12 8.36
C ASP A 130 3.73 15.12 9.52
N ALA A 131 4.85 14.52 9.95
CA ALA A 131 4.90 13.59 11.10
C ALA A 131 5.14 14.26 12.47
N VAL A 132 5.52 15.54 12.52
CA VAL A 132 5.88 16.29 13.75
C VAL A 132 5.05 17.56 13.95
N ALA A 133 4.42 18.16 12.93
CA ALA A 133 3.43 19.21 13.19
C ALA A 133 2.12 18.69 13.79
N GLY A 134 1.90 17.36 13.79
CA GLY A 134 0.67 16.71 14.24
C GLY A 134 0.86 15.73 15.40
N LEU A 135 1.36 16.19 16.55
CA LEU A 135 1.32 15.45 17.83
C LEU A 135 -0.09 15.28 18.43
N GLY A 136 -1.12 15.31 17.57
CA GLY A 136 -2.47 14.81 17.80
C GLY A 136 -2.89 14.03 16.55
N ILE A 137 -2.51 12.75 16.50
CA ILE A 137 -2.79 11.73 15.46
C ILE A 137 -3.43 12.32 14.20
N SER A 138 -2.59 12.87 13.31
CA SER A 138 -3.07 13.18 11.99
C SER A 138 -3.55 11.86 11.35
N PRO A 139 -4.79 11.78 10.87
CA PRO A 139 -5.34 10.56 10.24
C PRO A 139 -4.54 10.07 9.03
N PHE A 140 -3.63 10.90 8.51
CA PHE A 140 -2.66 10.52 7.49
C PHE A 140 -1.69 9.43 7.96
N TYR A 141 -1.30 9.44 9.24
CA TYR A 141 -0.28 8.52 9.73
C TYR A 141 -0.78 7.07 9.81
N ASP A 142 -1.97 6.88 10.36
CA ASP A 142 -2.63 5.58 10.43
C ASP A 142 -2.82 4.99 9.03
N TYR A 143 -3.20 5.84 8.07
CA TYR A 143 -3.31 5.45 6.67
C TYR A 143 -1.99 4.91 6.12
N HIS A 144 -0.88 5.65 6.17
CA HIS A 144 0.37 5.22 5.55
C HIS A 144 0.90 3.93 6.17
N VAL A 145 0.94 3.84 7.51
CA VAL A 145 1.40 2.64 8.20
C VAL A 145 0.56 1.42 7.79
N CYS A 146 -0.77 1.56 7.75
CA CYS A 146 -1.65 0.46 7.41
C CYS A 146 -1.56 0.09 5.92
N ASN A 147 -1.55 1.07 5.02
CA ASN A 147 -1.39 0.88 3.57
C ASN A 147 -0.11 0.09 3.26
N ILE A 148 1.03 0.53 3.79
CA ILE A 148 2.32 -0.12 3.55
C ILE A 148 2.37 -1.51 4.17
N MET A 149 1.80 -1.68 5.37
CA MET A 149 1.69 -3.01 5.97
C MET A 149 0.78 -3.92 5.14
N GLY A 150 -0.31 -3.40 4.56
CA GLY A 150 -1.16 -4.13 3.62
C GLY A 150 -0.36 -4.66 2.43
N HIS A 151 0.47 -3.81 1.80
CA HIS A 151 1.40 -4.25 0.75
C HIS A 151 2.40 -5.30 1.23
N THR A 152 2.96 -5.11 2.42
CA THR A 152 3.89 -6.07 3.04
C THR A 152 3.23 -7.43 3.27
N LEU A 153 1.91 -7.44 3.46
CA LEU A 153 1.08 -8.63 3.64
C LEU A 153 0.37 -9.08 2.34
N GLY A 154 0.85 -8.64 1.18
CA GLY A 154 0.45 -9.18 -0.12
C GLY A 154 -0.81 -8.57 -0.72
N LEU A 155 -1.25 -7.40 -0.24
CA LEU A 155 -2.28 -6.61 -0.90
C LEU A 155 -1.69 -5.76 -2.02
N LEU A 156 -2.46 -5.59 -3.08
CA LEU A 156 -2.22 -4.59 -4.12
C LEU A 156 -3.08 -3.37 -3.85
N GLU A 157 -2.76 -2.24 -4.50
CA GLU A 157 -3.71 -1.12 -4.47
C GLU A 157 -5.00 -1.52 -5.18
N ILE A 158 -6.17 -1.03 -4.72
CA ILE A 158 -7.46 -1.36 -5.34
C ILE A 158 -7.54 -0.91 -6.81
N ASN A 159 -6.69 0.03 -7.21
CA ASN A 159 -6.54 0.54 -8.57
C ASN A 159 -5.43 -0.14 -9.39
N GLU A 160 -4.61 -1.00 -8.79
CA GLU A 160 -3.59 -1.75 -9.52
C GLU A 160 -4.29 -2.87 -10.30
N GLY A 161 -4.26 -2.79 -11.63
CA GLY A 161 -4.88 -3.79 -12.52
C GLY A 161 -5.56 -3.20 -13.76
N VAL A 162 -5.79 -1.90 -13.80
CA VAL A 162 -6.38 -1.21 -14.97
C VAL A 162 -5.36 -0.74 -16.03
N GLY A 163 -4.07 -1.10 -15.88
CA GLY A 163 -3.03 -0.76 -16.85
C GLY A 163 -2.65 0.71 -16.81
N SER A 164 -1.61 1.04 -16.05
CA SER A 164 -1.07 2.39 -15.96
C SER A 164 -0.31 2.77 -17.23
N SER A 165 -1.02 3.21 -18.27
CA SER A 165 -0.43 4.13 -19.23
C SER A 165 -1.39 5.29 -19.46
N PRO A 166 -1.16 6.45 -18.82
CA PRO A 166 -1.97 7.63 -19.06
C PRO A 166 -1.75 8.09 -20.51
N VAL A 167 -2.74 7.86 -21.38
CA VAL A 167 -2.77 8.50 -22.69
C VAL A 167 -3.45 9.86 -22.51
N PRO A 168 -2.77 10.98 -22.78
CA PRO A 168 -3.39 12.29 -22.69
C PRO A 168 -4.55 12.40 -23.69
N VAL A 169 -5.75 12.74 -23.23
CA VAL A 169 -6.89 12.99 -24.12
C VAL A 169 -7.01 14.50 -24.32
N THR A 170 -6.64 14.96 -25.50
CA THR A 170 -6.82 16.36 -25.88
C THR A 170 -8.19 16.55 -26.54
N ASN A 171 -9.29 16.47 -25.78
CA ASN A 171 -10.61 16.75 -26.34
C ASN A 171 -11.30 17.90 -25.58
N ASN A 172 -11.33 19.07 -26.22
CA ASN A 172 -12.30 20.18 -26.14
C ASN A 172 -13.33 20.15 -24.99
N VAL A 173 -12.88 20.29 -23.74
CA VAL A 173 -13.75 20.69 -22.63
C VAL A 173 -13.67 22.23 -22.49
N PRO A 174 -14.79 22.97 -22.41
CA PRO A 174 -14.80 24.44 -22.37
C PRO A 174 -13.96 25.00 -21.22
N ALA A 175 -13.11 26.00 -21.50
CA ALA A 175 -12.05 26.53 -20.63
C ALA A 175 -12.45 27.08 -19.23
N CYS A 176 -13.74 27.13 -18.87
CA CYS A 176 -14.20 27.43 -17.51
C CYS A 176 -14.65 26.18 -16.72
N ILE A 177 -14.60 25.01 -17.36
CA ILE A 177 -14.62 23.67 -16.79
C ILE A 177 -13.20 23.17 -17.09
N GLY A 178 -12.26 23.50 -16.19
CA GLY A 178 -10.81 23.44 -16.43
C GLY A 178 -10.40 22.26 -17.29
N ALA A 179 -9.65 22.52 -18.37
CA ALA A 179 -9.16 21.51 -19.29
C ALA A 179 -8.59 20.35 -18.47
N PRO A 180 -9.27 19.20 -18.41
CA PRO A 180 -8.85 18.16 -17.51
C PRO A 180 -7.56 17.58 -18.09
N PHE A 181 -6.56 17.36 -17.24
CA PHE A 181 -5.67 16.23 -17.47
C PHE A 181 -6.51 14.96 -17.30
N MET A 182 -7.39 14.67 -18.27
CA MET A 182 -7.87 13.33 -18.45
C MET A 182 -6.72 12.58 -19.10
N SER A 183 -5.95 11.86 -18.30
CA SER A 183 -5.51 10.59 -18.81
C SER A 183 -6.76 9.72 -18.92
N LYS A 184 -7.33 9.58 -20.13
CA LYS A 184 -7.95 8.28 -20.39
C LYS A 184 -6.76 7.34 -20.39
N ALA A 185 -6.64 6.54 -19.33
CA ALA A 185 -6.14 5.20 -19.58
C ALA A 185 -7.21 4.56 -20.48
N TYR A 186 -7.10 4.78 -21.78
CA TYR A 186 -7.54 3.74 -22.69
C TYR A 186 -6.70 2.54 -22.30
N PHE A 187 -7.33 1.35 -22.29
CA PHE A 187 -6.58 0.13 -22.47
C PHE A 187 -5.79 0.31 -23.76
N THR A 188 -4.55 0.79 -23.65
CA THR A 188 -3.64 0.64 -24.76
C THR A 188 -3.55 -0.86 -24.87
N ASN A 189 -3.95 -1.40 -26.02
CA ASN A 189 -3.48 -2.70 -26.47
C ASN A 189 -1.96 -2.58 -26.60
N ASN A 190 -1.25 -2.42 -25.48
CA ASN A 190 0.16 -2.64 -25.38
C ASN A 190 0.27 -4.15 -25.25
N PRO A 191 0.56 -4.89 -26.33
CA PRO A 191 0.64 -6.34 -26.28
C PRO A 191 1.73 -6.85 -25.32
N ALA A 192 2.58 -5.95 -24.80
CA ALA A 192 3.59 -6.27 -23.79
C ALA A 192 3.10 -6.15 -22.34
N ALA A 193 1.99 -5.45 -22.06
CA ALA A 193 1.42 -5.39 -20.73
C ALA A 193 0.40 -6.54 -20.57
N THR A 194 0.80 -7.61 -19.87
CA THR A 194 -0.04 -8.79 -19.63
C THR A 194 -1.17 -8.57 -18.60
N TYR A 195 -1.42 -7.33 -18.18
CA TYR A 195 -2.46 -7.02 -17.19
C TYR A 195 -3.85 -7.06 -17.82
N GLN A 196 -4.64 -8.05 -17.43
CA GLN A 196 -6.05 -8.12 -17.76
C GLN A 196 -6.79 -7.09 -16.91
N PRO A 197 -7.59 -6.19 -17.50
CA PRO A 197 -8.43 -5.32 -16.70
C PRO A 197 -9.45 -6.10 -15.91
N GLU A 198 -9.71 -5.62 -14.70
CA GLU A 198 -10.76 -6.16 -13.88
C GLU A 198 -12.14 -5.74 -14.41
N ASN A 199 -13.06 -6.70 -14.50
CA ASN A 199 -14.44 -6.41 -14.83
C ASN A 199 -15.23 -6.01 -13.58
N VAL A 200 -16.29 -5.25 -13.79
CA VAL A 200 -17.13 -4.73 -12.69
C VAL A 200 -17.96 -5.84 -12.04
N THR A 201 -18.31 -6.89 -12.77
CA THR A 201 -19.12 -7.98 -12.20
C THR A 201 -18.42 -8.62 -10.99
N ARG A 202 -19.21 -8.93 -9.96
CA ARG A 202 -18.80 -9.61 -8.73
C ARG A 202 -19.49 -10.96 -8.55
N ASP A 203 -20.17 -11.42 -9.60
CA ASP A 203 -20.88 -12.69 -9.60
C ASP A 203 -19.95 -13.82 -10.07
N PRO A 204 -19.47 -14.71 -9.18
CA PRO A 204 -18.59 -15.81 -9.57
C PRO A 204 -19.30 -16.85 -10.46
N SER A 205 -20.63 -16.79 -10.61
CA SER A 205 -21.37 -17.63 -11.56
C SER A 205 -21.33 -17.11 -12.99
N ASP A 206 -20.96 -15.84 -13.21
CA ASP A 206 -20.69 -15.28 -14.55
C ASP A 206 -19.29 -15.71 -15.02
N THR A 207 -19.18 -16.95 -15.49
CA THR A 207 -17.91 -17.56 -15.92
C THR A 207 -17.24 -16.88 -17.12
N ILE A 208 -17.92 -15.92 -17.77
CA ILE A 208 -17.40 -15.20 -18.93
C ILE A 208 -16.78 -13.87 -18.49
N ASN A 209 -17.46 -13.14 -17.60
CA ASN A 209 -17.06 -11.79 -17.24
C ASN A 209 -16.45 -11.70 -15.84
N TYR A 210 -16.61 -12.69 -14.97
CA TYR A 210 -15.98 -12.68 -13.66
C TYR A 210 -14.46 -12.89 -13.77
N ASN A 211 -13.69 -11.96 -13.21
CA ASN A 211 -12.24 -12.08 -13.09
C ASN A 211 -11.66 -11.34 -11.88
N ALA A 212 -12.49 -10.96 -10.90
CA ALA A 212 -12.05 -10.23 -9.71
C ALA A 212 -11.05 -11.01 -8.83
N ASP A 213 -10.94 -12.32 -9.04
CA ASP A 213 -9.97 -13.20 -8.40
C ASP A 213 -8.62 -13.28 -9.13
N ILE A 214 -8.53 -12.81 -10.39
CA ILE A 214 -7.31 -12.96 -11.21
C ILE A 214 -6.86 -11.65 -11.89
N ALA A 215 -7.63 -10.57 -11.71
CA ALA A 215 -7.38 -9.23 -12.23
C ALA A 215 -7.63 -8.20 -11.12
N GLY A 216 -7.22 -6.94 -11.35
CA GLY A 216 -7.33 -5.91 -10.31
C GLY A 216 -6.39 -6.20 -9.13
N ASP A 217 -6.88 -5.89 -7.94
CA ASP A 217 -6.21 -6.19 -6.66
C ASP A 217 -6.35 -7.66 -6.23
N MET A 218 -7.06 -8.47 -7.01
CA MET A 218 -7.36 -9.88 -6.75
C MET A 218 -8.16 -10.10 -5.46
N VAL A 219 -9.02 -9.15 -5.09
CA VAL A 219 -9.91 -9.25 -3.94
C VAL A 219 -11.38 -9.14 -4.39
N VAL A 220 -12.16 -10.19 -4.12
CA VAL A 220 -13.53 -10.29 -4.66
C VAL A 220 -14.51 -9.26 -4.06
N ASP A 221 -14.27 -8.82 -2.82
CA ASP A 221 -15.17 -7.89 -2.13
C ASP A 221 -14.72 -6.42 -2.17
N THR A 222 -13.65 -6.11 -2.89
CA THR A 222 -13.34 -4.75 -3.34
C THR A 222 -14.03 -4.53 -4.68
N GLN A 223 -14.62 -3.35 -4.91
CA GLN A 223 -15.21 -3.04 -6.22
C GLN A 223 -14.12 -2.71 -7.24
N ALA A 224 -14.41 -2.99 -8.51
CA ALA A 224 -13.42 -2.79 -9.55
C ALA A 224 -13.16 -1.29 -9.62
N PHE A 225 -11.91 -0.90 -9.48
CA PHE A 225 -11.56 0.49 -9.28
C PHE A 225 -10.69 0.99 -10.41
N PHE A 226 -11.21 1.98 -11.13
CA PHE A 226 -10.42 2.72 -12.10
C PHE A 226 -9.93 4.01 -11.45
N GLN A 227 -8.61 4.17 -11.33
CA GLN A 227 -8.05 5.41 -10.83
C GLN A 227 -8.13 6.51 -11.90
N GLN A 228 -9.11 7.39 -11.76
CA GLN A 228 -9.13 8.67 -12.47
C GLN A 228 -8.91 9.81 -11.49
N ALA A 229 -7.71 10.38 -11.48
CA ALA A 229 -7.43 11.59 -10.74
C ALA A 229 -7.97 12.80 -11.53
N TYR A 230 -9.21 13.23 -11.25
CA TYR A 230 -9.64 14.56 -11.69
C TYR A 230 -9.09 15.61 -10.73
N THR A 231 -7.94 16.19 -11.09
CA THR A 231 -7.52 17.46 -10.49
C THR A 231 -8.40 18.57 -11.05
N ASN A 232 -9.46 18.94 -10.34
CA ASN A 232 -10.23 20.12 -10.70
C ASN A 232 -9.42 21.35 -10.28
N TYR A 233 -8.62 21.89 -11.20
CA TYR A 233 -7.74 23.06 -10.96
C TYR A 233 -8.51 24.37 -10.69
N CYS A 234 -9.85 24.33 -10.65
CA CYS A 234 -10.72 25.48 -10.42
C CYS A 234 -10.88 25.82 -8.92
N GLY A 235 -9.77 25.99 -8.21
CA GLY A 235 -9.70 26.76 -6.96
C GLY A 235 -10.06 26.04 -5.65
N ASN A 236 -10.61 24.83 -5.70
CA ASN A 236 -10.75 23.95 -4.53
C ASN A 236 -10.07 22.62 -4.86
N ASN A 237 -8.91 22.37 -4.26
CA ASN A 237 -8.07 21.16 -4.43
C ASN A 237 -8.77 19.87 -3.92
N LEU A 238 -9.96 19.58 -4.41
CA LEU A 238 -10.73 18.39 -4.09
C LEU A 238 -10.64 17.46 -5.30
N LEU A 239 -9.85 16.40 -5.15
CA LEU A 239 -9.76 15.29 -6.09
C LEU A 239 -11.03 14.47 -6.01
N TYR A 240 -12.07 14.80 -6.79
CA TYR A 240 -13.28 13.97 -6.82
C TYR A 240 -13.07 12.76 -7.72
N PHE A 241 -13.25 11.56 -7.16
CA PHE A 241 -13.54 10.36 -7.95
C PHE A 241 -14.97 10.50 -8.46
N GLN A 242 -15.15 11.10 -9.62
CA GLN A 242 -16.44 11.09 -10.30
C GLN A 242 -16.50 9.86 -11.21
N GLN A 243 -17.54 9.05 -11.00
CA GLN A 243 -17.97 8.08 -11.99
C GLN A 243 -18.18 8.82 -13.31
N HIS A 244 -17.51 8.36 -14.35
CA HIS A 244 -17.62 8.95 -15.67
C HIS A 244 -18.20 7.91 -16.62
N PRO A 245 -19.21 8.26 -17.44
CA PRO A 245 -19.88 7.28 -18.32
C PRO A 245 -18.96 6.68 -19.39
N GLU A 246 -17.80 7.30 -19.65
CA GLU A 246 -16.78 6.75 -20.56
C GLU A 246 -15.78 5.82 -19.89
N VAL A 247 -15.83 5.67 -18.57
CA VAL A 247 -14.94 4.80 -17.79
C VAL A 247 -15.70 3.51 -17.50
N VAL A 248 -15.56 2.57 -18.44
CA VAL A 248 -16.23 1.28 -18.45
C VAL A 248 -15.21 0.13 -18.53
N ASP A 249 -15.59 -1.04 -18.05
CA ASP A 249 -14.81 -2.27 -18.20
C ASP A 249 -14.88 -2.83 -19.64
N LYS A 250 -14.30 -4.02 -19.85
CA LYS A 250 -14.22 -4.64 -21.18
C LYS A 250 -15.57 -5.02 -21.78
N VAL A 251 -16.64 -5.07 -20.97
CA VAL A 251 -18.00 -5.37 -21.42
C VAL A 251 -18.91 -4.15 -21.44
N GLY A 252 -18.35 -2.95 -21.21
CA GLY A 252 -19.08 -1.69 -21.28
C GLY A 252 -19.86 -1.36 -20.01
N ILE A 253 -19.58 -2.03 -18.89
CA ILE A 253 -20.17 -1.70 -17.59
C ILE A 253 -19.33 -0.62 -16.92
N MET A 254 -19.99 0.43 -16.44
CA MET A 254 -19.33 1.55 -15.77
C MET A 254 -18.71 1.13 -14.44
N TYR A 255 -17.48 1.54 -14.18
CA TYR A 255 -16.86 1.36 -12.87
C TYR A 255 -17.63 2.18 -11.82
N ASN A 256 -18.01 1.52 -10.72
CA ASN A 256 -18.81 2.10 -9.65
C ASN A 256 -17.95 2.25 -8.39
N CYS A 257 -17.20 3.35 -8.31
CA CYS A 257 -16.51 3.73 -7.08
C CYS A 257 -17.53 4.20 -6.05
N THR A 258 -17.62 3.53 -4.89
CA THR A 258 -18.45 3.98 -3.77
C THR A 258 -17.59 4.73 -2.75
N ALA A 259 -18.26 5.42 -1.82
CA ALA A 259 -17.57 6.06 -0.71
C ALA A 259 -16.78 5.06 0.15
N ALA A 260 -17.19 3.78 0.21
CA ALA A 260 -16.48 2.77 0.98
C ALA A 260 -15.08 2.46 0.39
N GLU A 261 -14.97 2.29 -0.93
CA GLU A 261 -13.66 2.02 -1.57
C GLU A 261 -12.73 3.23 -1.48
N SER A 262 -13.27 4.45 -1.52
CA SER A 262 -12.46 5.66 -1.31
C SER A 262 -11.88 5.78 0.10
N HIS A 263 -12.39 4.99 1.06
CA HIS A 263 -11.85 4.88 2.42
C HIS A 263 -11.02 3.61 2.65
N ASN A 264 -10.74 2.83 1.60
CA ASN A 264 -9.91 1.64 1.72
C ASN A 264 -8.45 2.05 1.96
N TYR A 265 -7.75 1.38 2.87
CA TYR A 265 -6.32 1.63 3.09
C TYR A 265 -5.45 1.38 1.85
N MET A 266 -5.93 0.62 0.86
CA MET A 266 -5.22 0.29 -0.36
C MET A 266 -5.59 1.19 -1.55
N VAL A 267 -6.16 2.39 -1.33
CA VAL A 267 -6.34 3.38 -2.40
C VAL A 267 -5.08 4.24 -2.53
N HIS A 268 -4.55 4.45 -3.74
CA HIS A 268 -3.27 5.14 -3.97
C HIS A 268 -3.19 6.60 -3.44
N TRP A 269 -4.32 7.25 -3.09
CA TRP A 269 -4.33 8.67 -2.70
C TRP A 269 -5.31 8.97 -1.57
N TYR A 270 -4.86 9.78 -0.62
CA TYR A 270 -5.68 10.32 0.45
C TYR A 270 -6.78 11.23 -0.14
N TYR A 271 -8.01 10.73 -0.14
CA TYR A 271 -9.17 11.60 -0.31
C TYR A 271 -9.45 12.33 1.01
N ASN A 272 -10.15 13.46 0.97
CA ASN A 272 -10.59 14.17 2.18
C ASN A 272 -11.49 13.34 3.13
N GLY A 273 -11.81 12.10 2.77
CA GLY A 273 -12.30 11.07 3.66
C GLY A 273 -11.14 10.23 4.18
N LYS A 274 -10.97 10.18 5.51
CA LYS A 274 -9.92 9.40 6.18
C LYS A 274 -10.04 7.93 5.78
N PRO A 275 -9.12 7.35 4.99
CA PRO A 275 -9.16 5.91 4.77
C PRO A 275 -8.97 5.21 6.12
N ASN A 276 -9.80 4.21 6.38
CA ASN A 276 -9.98 3.70 7.74
C ASN A 276 -10.34 2.22 7.81
N SER A 277 -10.31 1.50 6.69
CA SER A 277 -10.69 0.08 6.70
C SER A 277 -10.02 -0.74 5.61
N PHE A 278 -9.93 -2.03 5.90
CA PHE A 278 -9.75 -3.09 4.92
C PHE A 278 -11.07 -3.86 4.79
N THR A 279 -11.31 -4.51 3.66
CA THR A 279 -12.44 -5.43 3.50
C THR A 279 -12.15 -6.78 4.15
N PRO A 280 -13.18 -7.59 4.46
CA PRO A 280 -13.00 -8.99 4.87
C PRO A 280 -12.14 -9.81 3.90
N GLY A 281 -12.30 -9.62 2.58
CA GLY A 281 -11.52 -10.30 1.54
C GLY A 281 -10.05 -9.89 1.56
N GLN A 282 -9.74 -8.62 1.78
CA GLN A 282 -8.35 -8.17 2.02
C GLN A 282 -7.77 -8.82 3.28
N GLY A 283 -8.55 -8.89 4.36
CA GLY A 283 -8.19 -9.64 5.57
C GLY A 283 -7.84 -11.10 5.29
N ALA A 284 -8.69 -11.80 4.56
CA ALA A 284 -8.47 -13.19 4.16
C ALA A 284 -7.21 -13.34 3.29
N ARG A 285 -6.98 -12.43 2.34
CA ARG A 285 -5.79 -12.42 1.48
C ARG A 285 -4.50 -12.25 2.28
N MET A 286 -4.48 -11.29 3.22
CA MET A 286 -3.32 -11.09 4.10
C MET A 286 -3.01 -12.33 4.94
N ARG A 287 -4.03 -12.98 5.49
CA ARG A 287 -3.84 -14.22 6.27
C ARG A 287 -3.31 -15.36 5.41
N GLN A 288 -3.87 -15.54 4.21
CA GLN A 288 -3.37 -16.52 3.23
C GLN A 288 -1.91 -16.27 2.89
N PHE A 289 -1.53 -15.01 2.68
CA PHE A 289 -0.15 -14.60 2.40
C PHE A 289 0.79 -14.96 3.57
N ILE A 290 0.40 -14.71 4.82
CA ILE A 290 1.19 -15.04 6.01
C ILE A 290 1.34 -16.55 6.21
N ILE A 291 0.27 -17.33 6.01
CA ILE A 291 0.25 -18.78 6.27
C ILE A 291 0.90 -19.58 5.15
N ASN A 292 0.75 -19.11 3.92
CA ASN A 292 1.38 -19.69 2.74
C ASN A 292 2.25 -18.66 2.04
N PRO A 293 3.43 -18.35 2.59
CA PRO A 293 4.29 -17.41 1.92
C PRO A 293 4.92 -18.15 0.72
N LEU A 294 5.31 -19.41 0.91
CA LEU A 294 5.96 -20.20 -0.11
C LEU A 294 5.03 -21.33 -0.56
N GLY A 295 4.26 -21.10 -1.61
CA GLY A 295 4.00 -22.23 -2.50
C GLY A 295 5.35 -22.62 -3.09
N GLU A 296 5.91 -23.75 -2.65
CA GLU A 296 7.02 -24.37 -3.37
C GLU A 296 6.59 -24.46 -4.84
N ILE A 297 7.30 -23.74 -5.71
CA ILE A 297 7.22 -23.95 -7.14
C ILE A 297 7.87 -25.32 -7.35
N ASN A 298 7.07 -26.38 -7.35
CA ASN A 298 7.46 -27.67 -7.90
C ASN A 298 7.55 -27.58 -9.42
#